data_AF-A0A655U618-F1
#
_entry.id   AF-A0A655U618-F1
#
_cell.length_a   1.000
_cell.length_b   1.000
_cell.length_c   1.000
_cell.angle_alpha   90.00
_cell.angle_beta   90.00
_cell.angle_gamma   90.00
#
_symmetry.space_group_name_H-M   'P 1'
#
loop_
_entity.id
_entity.type
_entity.pdbx_description
1 polymer ?
#
loop_
_entity_poly.entity_id
_entity_poly.type
_entity_poly.pdbx_seq_one_letter_code
_entity_poly.pdbx_strand_id
1 'polypeptide(L)'
;MVATAVTEMASATAEIASNAENTAKNATQSVQLGEDGFAQMQQSKQSIDQLAQELTGAVRIISELEVHANEISTILSTIRGIAEQTNLLALNAAIEAARAGEQGRGFAVVADEVRVLSQRTHASTEEIQTKIAGLQKVTTTAVSVMTESHKLVETSVADVNQTGASLQAISEAIQQISDMATQIASAAEEQSLVTADINVNTESVREVSDQLAEEAQQSVQQAKSLHAMAQELNKEISRFKL
;
A
#
# COMPACT_ATOMS: atom_id res chain seq x y z
N MET A 1 -45.03 6.99 31.92
CA MET A 1 -43.74 7.56 31.48
C MET A 1 -42.57 6.63 31.79
N VAL A 2 -42.42 6.14 33.03
CA VAL A 2 -41.32 5.21 33.39
C VAL A 2 -41.32 3.93 32.54
N ALA A 3 -42.47 3.24 32.42
CA ALA A 3 -42.57 2.02 31.59
C ALA A 3 -42.18 2.26 30.12
N THR A 4 -42.58 3.39 29.52
CA THR A 4 -42.22 3.75 28.14
C THR A 4 -40.72 3.98 27.99
N ALA A 5 -40.10 4.69 28.94
CA ALA A 5 -38.65 4.92 28.94
C ALA A 5 -37.86 3.62 29.11
N VAL A 6 -38.37 2.66 29.89
CA VAL A 6 -37.78 1.33 30.04
C VAL A 6 -37.87 0.53 28.75
N THR A 7 -39.01 0.55 28.05
CA THR A 7 -39.14 -0.09 26.73
C THR A 7 -38.21 0.54 25.69
N GLU A 8 -38.11 1.87 25.65
CA GLU A 8 -37.19 2.56 24.72
C GLU A 8 -35.72 2.22 25.02
N MET A 9 -35.34 2.15 26.30
CA MET A 9 -34.00 1.75 26.74
C MET A 9 -33.69 0.29 26.36
N ALA A 10 -34.65 -0.62 26.46
CA ALA A 10 -34.50 -2.00 26.02
C ALA A 10 -34.25 -2.11 24.49
N SER A 11 -34.99 -1.34 23.69
CA SER A 11 -34.73 -1.26 22.24
C SER A 11 -33.35 -0.67 21.93
N ALA A 12 -32.97 0.43 22.59
CA ALA A 12 -31.69 1.08 22.36
C ALA A 12 -30.51 0.17 22.73
N THR A 13 -30.59 -0.56 23.84
CA THR A 13 -29.54 -1.53 24.23
C THR A 13 -29.43 -2.69 23.25
N ALA A 14 -30.54 -3.22 22.73
CA ALA A 14 -30.52 -4.24 21.69
C ALA A 14 -29.87 -3.74 20.38
N GLU A 15 -30.16 -2.49 20.00
CA GLU A 15 -29.54 -1.86 18.82
C GLU A 15 -28.03 -1.64 19.03
N ILE A 16 -27.60 -1.20 20.21
CA ILE A 16 -26.18 -1.06 20.56
C ILE A 16 -25.46 -2.40 20.47
N ALA A 17 -26.03 -3.48 21.03
CA ALA A 17 -25.46 -4.82 20.95
C ALA A 17 -25.29 -5.29 19.50
N SER A 18 -26.33 -5.13 18.67
CA SER A 18 -26.28 -5.50 17.26
C SER A 18 -25.24 -4.69 16.47
N ASN A 19 -25.15 -3.38 16.73
CA ASN A 19 -24.15 -2.52 16.09
C ASN A 19 -22.71 -2.88 16.50
N ALA A 20 -22.52 -3.25 17.76
CA ALA A 20 -21.24 -3.71 18.27
C ALA A 20 -20.82 -5.03 17.61
N GLU A 21 -21.72 -6.01 17.50
CA GLU A 21 -21.45 -7.27 16.81
C GLU A 21 -21.09 -7.07 15.33
N ASN A 22 -21.83 -6.21 14.63
CA ASN A 22 -21.52 -5.83 13.24
C ASN A 22 -20.15 -5.14 13.13
N THR A 23 -19.78 -4.31 14.11
CA THR A 23 -18.48 -3.64 14.15
C THR A 23 -17.34 -4.66 14.32
N ALA A 24 -17.48 -5.63 15.23
CA ALA A 24 -16.50 -6.70 15.43
C ALA A 24 -16.33 -7.56 14.16
N LYS A 25 -17.43 -7.87 13.48
CA LYS A 25 -17.40 -8.59 12.19
C LYS A 25 -16.65 -7.80 11.11
N ASN A 26 -16.96 -6.52 10.96
CA ASN A 26 -16.29 -5.65 9.99
C ASN A 26 -14.81 -5.45 10.31
N ALA A 27 -14.46 -5.36 11.60
CA ALA A 27 -13.07 -5.32 12.04
C ALA A 27 -12.33 -6.61 11.64
N THR A 28 -12.91 -7.79 11.91
CA THR A 28 -12.34 -9.08 11.50
C THR A 28 -12.12 -9.17 9.98
N GLN A 29 -13.10 -8.72 9.18
CA GLN A 29 -12.95 -8.67 7.73
C GLN A 29 -11.84 -7.70 7.29
N SER A 30 -11.68 -6.58 8.00
CA SER A 30 -10.62 -5.61 7.71
C SER A 30 -9.23 -6.14 8.06
N VAL A 31 -9.11 -6.98 9.11
CA VAL A 31 -7.86 -7.70 9.41
C VAL A 31 -7.49 -8.62 8.25
N GLN A 32 -8.44 -9.43 7.74
CA GLN A 32 -8.19 -10.31 6.59
C GLN A 32 -7.72 -9.54 5.36
N LEU A 33 -8.36 -8.41 5.05
CA LEU A 33 -7.94 -7.54 3.94
C LEU A 33 -6.54 -6.96 4.16
N GLY A 34 -6.19 -6.66 5.42
CA GLY A 34 -4.85 -6.22 5.80
C GLY A 34 -3.79 -7.31 5.60
N GLU A 35 -4.10 -8.56 5.95
CA GLU A 35 -3.22 -9.72 5.71
C GLU A 35 -3.00 -9.97 4.22
N ASP A 36 -4.05 -9.93 3.41
CA ASP A 36 -3.95 -10.06 1.95
C ASP A 36 -3.11 -8.93 1.35
N GLY A 37 -3.31 -7.70 1.85
CA GLY A 37 -2.49 -6.54 1.48
C GLY A 37 -1.01 -6.70 1.85
N PHE A 38 -0.74 -7.25 3.02
CA PHE A 38 0.63 -7.56 3.46
C PHE A 38 1.28 -8.64 2.59
N ALA A 39 0.55 -9.69 2.22
CA ALA A 39 1.03 -10.73 1.31
C ALA A 39 1.37 -10.15 -0.08
N GLN A 40 0.49 -9.30 -0.63
CA GLN A 40 0.74 -8.62 -1.90
C GLN A 40 1.96 -7.70 -1.84
N MET A 41 2.14 -6.99 -0.72
CA MET A 41 3.31 -6.15 -0.47
C MET A 41 4.60 -6.98 -0.43
N GLN A 42 4.59 -8.14 0.23
CA GLN A 42 5.74 -9.05 0.26
C GLN A 42 6.11 -9.57 -1.13
N GLN A 43 5.11 -9.86 -1.97
CA GLN A 43 5.35 -10.23 -3.37
C GLN A 43 5.97 -9.07 -4.17
N SER A 44 5.50 -7.84 -3.95
CA SER A 44 6.09 -6.65 -4.57
C SER A 44 7.54 -6.46 -4.15
N LYS A 45 7.86 -6.66 -2.86
CA LYS A 45 9.24 -6.64 -2.36
C LYS A 45 10.14 -7.63 -3.09
N GLN A 46 9.70 -8.88 -3.21
CA GLN A 46 10.45 -9.92 -3.92
C GLN A 46 10.69 -9.56 -5.40
N SER A 47 9.69 -8.97 -6.05
CA SER A 47 9.81 -8.51 -7.44
C SER A 47 10.82 -7.37 -7.59
N ILE A 48 10.85 -6.45 -6.63
CA ILE A 48 11.82 -5.35 -6.58
C ILE A 48 13.24 -5.87 -6.32
N ASP A 49 13.41 -6.83 -5.41
CA ASP A 49 14.70 -7.47 -5.13
C ASP A 49 15.23 -8.21 -6.38
N GLN A 50 14.35 -8.91 -7.11
CA GLN A 50 14.72 -9.53 -8.38
C GLN A 50 15.13 -8.49 -9.43
N LEU A 51 14.39 -7.38 -9.54
CA LEU A 51 14.73 -6.27 -10.43
C LEU A 51 16.11 -5.68 -10.11
N ALA A 52 16.46 -5.55 -8.82
CA ALA A 52 17.79 -5.10 -8.39
C ALA A 52 18.91 -6.03 -8.91
N GLN A 53 18.69 -7.34 -8.84
CA GLN A 53 19.63 -8.34 -9.32
C GLN A 53 19.77 -8.30 -10.84
N GLU A 54 18.66 -8.18 -11.57
CA GLU A 54 18.66 -8.06 -13.02
C GLU A 54 19.38 -6.79 -13.50
N LEU A 55 19.17 -5.66 -12.83
CA LEU A 55 19.90 -4.41 -13.08
C LEU A 55 21.40 -4.57 -12.87
N THR A 56 21.80 -5.23 -11.77
CA THR A 56 23.23 -5.53 -11.50
C THR A 56 23.83 -6.39 -12.61
N GLY A 57 23.10 -7.39 -13.09
CA GLY A 57 23.50 -8.21 -14.23
C GLY A 57 23.63 -7.41 -15.52
N ALA A 58 22.70 -6.49 -15.79
CA ALA A 58 22.69 -5.64 -16.97
C ALA A 58 23.88 -4.66 -16.97
N VAL A 59 24.19 -4.05 -15.82
CA VAL A 59 25.38 -3.19 -15.66
C VAL A 59 26.65 -3.94 -16.05
N ARG A 60 26.81 -5.19 -15.58
CA ARG A 60 27.97 -6.01 -15.92
C ARG A 60 28.10 -6.26 -17.43
N ILE A 61 27.01 -6.61 -18.10
CA ILE A 61 26.99 -6.85 -19.56
C ILE A 61 27.38 -5.59 -20.33
N ILE A 62 26.85 -4.44 -19.91
CA ILE A 62 27.15 -3.15 -20.56
C ILE A 62 28.59 -2.73 -20.31
N SER A 63 29.14 -2.96 -19.11
CA SER A 63 30.56 -2.73 -18.84
C SER A 63 31.48 -3.63 -19.68
N GLU A 64 31.10 -4.88 -19.92
CA GLU A 64 31.85 -5.78 -20.82
C GLU A 64 31.82 -5.27 -22.27
N LEU A 65 30.67 -4.75 -22.72
CA LEU A 65 30.55 -4.11 -24.04
C LEU A 65 31.45 -2.87 -24.17
N GLU A 66 31.60 -2.08 -23.11
CA GLU A 66 32.53 -0.94 -23.07
C GLU A 66 33.98 -1.38 -23.25
N VAL A 67 34.39 -2.46 -22.56
CA VAL A 67 35.72 -3.05 -22.70
C VAL A 67 35.97 -3.51 -24.14
N HIS A 68 35.05 -4.25 -24.75
CA HIS A 68 35.20 -4.69 -26.14
C HIS A 68 35.24 -3.53 -27.13
N ALA A 69 34.46 -2.47 -26.90
CA ALA A 69 34.51 -1.27 -27.74
C ALA A 69 35.89 -0.59 -27.68
N ASN A 70 36.52 -0.55 -26.50
CA ASN A 70 37.88 -0.03 -26.31
C ASN A 70 38.94 -0.91 -27.00
N GLU A 71 38.80 -2.24 -26.93
CA GLU A 71 39.68 -3.18 -27.63
C GLU A 71 39.59 -3.00 -29.15
N ILE A 72 38.38 -2.91 -29.70
CA ILE A 72 38.15 -2.66 -31.13
C ILE A 72 38.76 -1.31 -31.54
N SER A 73 38.58 -0.27 -30.75
CA SER A 73 39.18 1.06 -31.01
C SER A 73 40.72 0.99 -31.11
N THR A 74 41.35 0.19 -30.25
CA THR A 74 42.81 -0.05 -30.26
C THR A 74 43.26 -0.79 -31.52
N ILE A 75 42.50 -1.81 -31.94
CA ILE A 75 42.76 -2.55 -33.18
C ILE A 75 42.62 -1.63 -34.40
N LEU A 76 41.58 -0.81 -34.46
CA LEU A 76 41.35 0.14 -35.55
C LEU A 76 42.48 1.18 -35.65
N SER A 77 42.99 1.67 -34.52
CA SER A 77 44.16 2.56 -34.50
C SER A 77 45.39 1.88 -35.12
N THR A 78 45.60 0.60 -34.83
CA THR A 78 46.69 -0.20 -35.43
C THR A 78 46.50 -0.37 -36.93
N ILE A 79 45.30 -0.72 -37.40
CA ILE A 79 44.99 -0.88 -38.83
C ILE A 79 45.16 0.45 -39.57
N ARG A 80 44.73 1.57 -38.98
CA ARG A 80 44.93 2.91 -39.54
C ARG A 80 46.41 3.22 -39.73
N GLY A 81 47.24 2.88 -38.74
CA GLY A 81 48.70 3.01 -38.83
C GLY A 81 49.30 2.13 -39.93
N ILE A 82 48.85 0.88 -40.08
CA ILE A 82 49.28 -0.02 -41.16
C ILE A 82 48.87 0.55 -42.53
N ALA A 83 47.66 1.08 -42.67
CA ALA A 83 47.17 1.68 -43.90
C ALA A 83 47.99 2.92 -44.30
N GLU A 84 48.34 3.79 -43.34
CA GLU A 84 49.23 4.94 -43.58
C GLU A 84 50.64 4.51 -43.99
N GLN A 85 51.22 3.50 -43.31
CA GLN A 85 52.52 2.95 -43.68
C GLN A 85 52.49 2.33 -45.08
N THR A 86 51.43 1.59 -45.41
CA THR A 86 51.22 0.98 -46.72
C THR A 86 51.09 2.05 -47.81
N ASN A 87 50.37 3.14 -47.52
CA ASN A 87 50.24 4.29 -48.42
C ASN A 87 51.60 4.95 -48.69
N LEU A 88 52.44 5.13 -47.65
CA LEU A 88 53.79 5.67 -47.80
C LEU A 88 54.72 4.72 -48.57
N LEU A 89 54.64 3.42 -48.33
CA LEU A 89 55.38 2.39 -49.07
C LEU A 89 55.00 2.37 -50.55
N ALA A 90 53.69 2.43 -50.85
CA ALA A 90 53.17 2.48 -52.20
C ALA A 90 53.60 3.75 -52.95
N LEU A 91 53.61 4.90 -52.27
CA LEU A 91 54.11 6.15 -52.83
C LEU A 91 55.61 6.05 -53.19
N ASN A 92 56.43 5.52 -52.28
CA ASN A 92 57.85 5.32 -52.54
C ASN A 92 58.09 4.36 -53.73
N ALA A 93 57.31 3.29 -53.82
CA ALA A 93 57.36 2.35 -54.94
C ALA A 93 56.95 2.99 -56.27
N ALA A 94 55.91 3.85 -56.27
CA ALA A 94 55.48 4.59 -57.45
C ALA A 94 56.57 5.57 -57.94
N ILE A 95 57.25 6.25 -57.00
CA ILE A 95 58.38 7.14 -57.31
C ILE A 95 59.53 6.36 -57.95
N GLU A 96 59.92 5.22 -57.38
CA GLU A 96 61.03 4.41 -57.90
C GLU A 96 60.66 3.76 -59.25
N ALA A 97 59.40 3.36 -59.44
CA ALA A 97 58.89 2.86 -60.72
C ALA A 97 58.93 3.93 -61.81
N ALA A 98 58.58 5.19 -61.49
CA ALA A 98 58.73 6.31 -62.42
C ALA A 98 60.20 6.57 -62.78
N ARG A 99 61.11 6.37 -61.82
CA ARG A 99 62.57 6.53 -62.01
C ARG A 99 63.16 5.48 -62.95
N ALA A 100 62.60 4.27 -62.98
CA ALA A 100 63.00 3.17 -63.88
C ALA A 100 62.48 3.32 -65.33
N GLY A 101 61.67 4.35 -65.62
CA GLY A 101 61.15 4.64 -66.96
C GLY A 101 60.25 3.52 -67.51
N GLU A 102 60.44 3.14 -68.78
CA GLU A 102 59.61 2.13 -69.46
C GLU A 102 59.66 0.75 -68.78
N GLN A 103 60.78 0.38 -68.13
CA GLN A 103 60.92 -0.89 -67.40
C GLN A 103 60.10 -0.93 -66.10
N GLY A 104 59.73 0.24 -65.56
CA GLY A 104 58.96 0.37 -64.32
C GLY A 104 57.44 0.45 -64.49
N ARG A 105 56.91 0.50 -65.73
CA ARG A 105 55.46 0.72 -65.98
C ARG A 105 54.56 -0.29 -65.28
N GLY A 106 54.91 -1.57 -65.28
CA GLY A 106 54.13 -2.60 -64.59
C GLY A 106 54.12 -2.41 -63.07
N PHE A 107 55.25 -2.03 -62.49
CA PHE A 107 55.37 -1.74 -61.05
C PHE A 107 54.63 -0.46 -60.65
N ALA A 108 54.61 0.56 -61.51
CA ALA A 108 53.89 1.81 -61.26
C ALA A 108 52.38 1.58 -61.12
N VAL A 109 51.78 0.73 -61.97
CA VAL A 109 50.35 0.38 -61.90
C VAL A 109 50.03 -0.35 -60.60
N VAL A 110 50.86 -1.32 -60.21
CA VAL A 110 50.67 -2.06 -58.94
C VAL A 110 50.82 -1.12 -57.74
N ALA A 111 51.80 -0.22 -57.76
CA ALA A 111 52.00 0.74 -56.68
C ALA A 111 50.80 1.68 -56.50
N ASP A 112 50.20 2.18 -57.58
CA ASP A 112 49.04 3.07 -57.49
C ASP A 112 47.77 2.30 -57.03
N GLU A 113 47.59 1.04 -57.44
CA GLU A 113 46.50 0.19 -56.95
C GLU A 113 46.63 -0.10 -55.44
N VAL A 114 47.84 -0.41 -54.95
CA VAL A 114 48.11 -0.56 -53.51
C VAL A 114 47.85 0.74 -52.76
N ARG A 115 48.20 1.88 -53.35
CA ARG A 115 47.93 3.20 -52.77
C ARG A 115 46.42 3.44 -52.62
N VAL A 116 45.64 3.20 -53.67
CA VAL A 116 44.17 3.31 -53.63
C VAL A 116 43.56 2.38 -52.58
N LEU A 117 44.04 1.13 -52.49
CA LEU A 117 43.56 0.18 -51.49
C LEU A 117 43.88 0.62 -50.05
N SER A 118 45.07 1.19 -49.83
CA SER A 118 45.46 1.73 -48.52
C SER A 118 44.62 2.93 -48.10
N GLN A 119 44.29 3.84 -49.04
CA GLN A 119 43.39 4.97 -48.80
C GLN A 119 41.96 4.51 -48.49
N ARG A 120 41.45 3.52 -49.23
CA ARG A 120 40.13 2.91 -48.94
C ARG A 120 40.12 2.25 -47.56
N THR A 121 41.19 1.54 -47.18
CA THR A 121 41.32 0.93 -45.85
C THR A 121 41.29 2.00 -44.76
N HIS A 122 42.03 3.10 -44.93
CA HIS A 122 42.03 4.23 -43.99
C HIS A 122 40.63 4.83 -43.81
N ALA A 123 39.93 5.13 -44.92
CA ALA A 123 38.58 5.67 -44.88
C ALA A 123 37.59 4.73 -44.16
N SER A 124 37.66 3.41 -44.43
CA SER A 124 36.84 2.42 -43.73
C SER A 124 37.16 2.34 -42.24
N THR A 125 38.44 2.39 -41.84
CA THR A 125 38.80 2.39 -40.41
C THR A 125 38.27 3.62 -39.68
N GLU A 126 38.26 4.79 -40.33
CA GLU A 126 37.72 6.03 -39.76
C GLU A 126 36.20 6.00 -39.62
N GLU A 127 35.50 5.41 -40.60
CA GLU A 127 34.06 5.19 -40.51
C GLU A 127 33.72 4.26 -39.33
N ILE A 128 34.42 3.12 -39.20
CA ILE A 128 34.20 2.18 -38.10
C ILE A 128 34.54 2.84 -36.75
N GLN A 129 35.63 3.60 -36.65
CA GLN A 129 36.00 4.36 -35.45
C GLN A 129 34.86 5.27 -35.00
N THR A 130 34.22 5.98 -35.92
CA THR A 130 33.08 6.86 -35.64
C THR A 130 31.88 6.08 -35.09
N LYS A 131 31.60 4.90 -35.64
CA LYS A 131 30.53 4.03 -35.13
C LYS A 131 30.84 3.49 -33.73
N ILE A 132 32.08 3.08 -33.47
CA ILE A 132 32.53 2.61 -32.16
C ILE A 132 32.46 3.72 -31.12
N ALA A 133 32.86 4.95 -31.45
CA ALA A 133 32.70 6.10 -30.56
C ALA A 133 31.22 6.38 -30.23
N GLY A 134 30.33 6.24 -31.21
CA GLY A 134 28.88 6.31 -30.99
C GLY A 134 28.37 5.22 -30.04
N LEU A 135 28.85 3.98 -30.22
CA LEU A 135 28.51 2.85 -29.36
C LEU A 135 28.97 3.11 -27.92
N GLN A 136 30.22 3.52 -27.71
CA GLN A 136 30.77 3.88 -26.39
C GLN A 136 29.89 4.93 -25.68
N LYS A 137 29.50 6.00 -26.38
CA LYS A 137 28.63 7.05 -25.82
C LYS A 137 27.28 6.50 -25.35
N VAL A 138 26.66 5.62 -26.14
CA VAL A 138 25.37 4.99 -25.79
C VAL A 138 25.55 4.08 -24.58
N THR A 139 26.62 3.27 -24.56
CA THR A 139 26.97 2.39 -23.45
C THR A 139 27.15 3.16 -22.14
N THR A 140 27.94 4.25 -22.13
CA THR A 140 28.11 5.11 -20.94
C THR A 140 26.79 5.70 -20.47
N THR A 141 25.94 6.14 -21.40
CA THR A 141 24.60 6.67 -21.06
C THR A 141 23.74 5.58 -20.42
N ALA A 142 23.77 4.36 -20.95
CA ALA A 142 23.02 3.23 -20.40
C ALA A 142 23.49 2.87 -18.98
N VAL A 143 24.80 2.85 -18.71
CA VAL A 143 25.33 2.64 -17.34
C VAL A 143 24.80 3.72 -16.37
N SER A 144 24.80 4.99 -16.78
CA SER A 144 24.27 6.08 -15.95
C SER A 144 22.79 5.88 -15.61
N VAL A 145 21.97 5.50 -16.59
CA VAL A 145 20.54 5.24 -16.39
C VAL A 145 20.31 4.04 -15.48
N MET A 146 21.09 2.97 -15.65
CA MET A 146 21.01 1.78 -14.79
C MET A 146 21.42 2.08 -13.35
N THR A 147 22.44 2.93 -13.15
CA THR A 147 22.86 3.36 -11.81
C THR A 147 21.76 4.16 -11.10
N GLU A 148 21.11 5.09 -11.79
CA GLU A 148 19.97 5.82 -11.23
C GLU A 148 18.78 4.88 -10.97
N SER A 149 18.53 3.91 -11.87
CA SER A 149 17.49 2.90 -11.68
C SER A 149 17.74 2.04 -10.45
N HIS A 150 18.99 1.69 -10.16
CA HIS A 150 19.36 0.96 -8.95
C HIS A 150 19.02 1.76 -7.68
N LYS A 151 19.30 3.06 -7.67
CA LYS A 151 18.93 3.95 -6.55
C LYS A 151 17.42 4.07 -6.35
N LEU A 152 16.65 4.11 -7.44
CA LEU A 152 15.18 4.09 -7.38
C LEU A 152 14.66 2.77 -6.80
N VAL A 153 15.29 1.65 -7.15
CA VAL A 153 14.98 0.33 -6.58
C VAL A 153 15.24 0.31 -5.06
N GLU A 154 16.39 0.81 -4.60
CA GLU A 154 16.69 0.93 -3.16
C GLU A 154 15.64 1.77 -2.41
N THR A 155 15.22 2.88 -2.99
CA THR A 155 14.17 3.74 -2.44
C THR A 155 12.83 2.99 -2.39
N SER A 156 12.50 2.25 -3.46
CA SER A 156 11.27 1.46 -3.54
C SER A 156 11.22 0.37 -2.47
N VAL A 157 12.35 -0.28 -2.16
CA VAL A 157 12.45 -1.25 -1.05
C VAL A 157 12.15 -0.57 0.29
N ALA A 158 12.69 0.64 0.52
CA ALA A 158 12.41 1.39 1.74
C ALA A 158 10.92 1.75 1.87
N ASP A 159 10.29 2.23 0.80
CA ASP A 159 8.87 2.57 0.76
C ASP A 159 7.97 1.34 1.02
N VAL A 160 8.33 0.19 0.46
CA VAL A 160 7.63 -1.07 0.69
C VAL A 160 7.74 -1.49 2.16
N ASN A 161 8.92 -1.41 2.77
CA ASN A 161 9.07 -1.72 4.20
C ASN A 161 8.26 -0.77 5.10
N GLN A 162 8.23 0.53 4.77
CA GLN A 162 7.44 1.52 5.50
C GLN A 162 5.92 1.27 5.38
N THR A 163 5.49 0.84 4.17
CA THR A 163 4.10 0.43 3.93
C THR A 163 3.74 -0.78 4.78
N GLY A 164 4.64 -1.76 4.88
CA GLY A 164 4.45 -2.94 5.73
C GLY A 164 4.27 -2.61 7.21
N ALA A 165 5.11 -1.71 7.74
CA ALA A 165 4.97 -1.23 9.11
C ALA A 165 3.63 -0.51 9.35
N SER A 166 3.16 0.26 8.36
CA SER A 166 1.88 0.98 8.44
C SER A 166 0.68 0.01 8.42
N LEU A 167 0.72 -1.01 7.56
CA LEU A 167 -0.29 -2.07 7.52
C LEU A 167 -0.36 -2.86 8.83
N GLN A 168 0.80 -3.16 9.42
CA GLN A 168 0.86 -3.81 10.73
C GLN A 168 0.20 -2.96 11.82
N ALA A 169 0.53 -1.67 11.90
CA ALA A 169 -0.09 -0.75 12.86
C ALA A 169 -1.61 -0.62 12.65
N ILE A 170 -2.07 -0.63 11.40
CA ILE A 170 -3.51 -0.64 11.07
C ILE A 170 -4.17 -1.94 11.57
N SER A 171 -3.55 -3.10 11.36
CA SER A 171 -4.06 -4.39 11.83
C SER A 171 -4.19 -4.42 13.36
N GLU A 172 -3.18 -3.92 14.09
CA GLU A 172 -3.21 -3.81 15.55
C GLU A 172 -4.35 -2.88 16.03
N ALA A 173 -4.54 -1.73 15.38
CA ALA A 173 -5.61 -0.80 15.71
C ALA A 173 -7.01 -1.42 15.44
N ILE A 174 -7.17 -2.16 14.35
CA ILE A 174 -8.42 -2.84 14.03
C ILE A 174 -8.72 -3.96 15.04
N GLN A 175 -7.71 -4.69 15.50
CA GLN A 175 -7.88 -5.69 16.55
C GLN A 175 -8.42 -5.05 17.84
N GLN A 176 -7.87 -3.91 18.24
CA GLN A 176 -8.38 -3.15 19.40
C GLN A 176 -9.83 -2.71 19.22
N ILE A 177 -10.23 -2.32 18.00
CA ILE A 177 -11.63 -1.97 17.67
C ILE A 177 -12.53 -3.21 17.83
N SER A 178 -12.10 -4.38 17.37
CA SER A 178 -12.84 -5.63 17.50
C SER A 178 -13.05 -6.02 18.97
N ASP A 179 -11.99 -5.91 19.78
CA ASP A 179 -12.04 -6.21 21.21
C ASP A 179 -12.99 -5.25 21.94
N MET A 180 -12.91 -3.94 21.64
CA MET A 180 -13.80 -2.93 22.21
C MET A 180 -15.25 -3.15 21.79
N ALA A 181 -15.50 -3.52 20.53
CA ALA A 181 -16.84 -3.85 20.07
C ALA A 181 -17.41 -5.06 20.82
N THR A 182 -16.60 -6.08 21.07
CA THR A 182 -17.01 -7.23 21.89
C THR A 182 -17.38 -6.82 23.32
N GLN A 183 -16.60 -5.93 23.93
CA GLN A 183 -16.91 -5.40 25.26
C GLN A 183 -18.21 -4.56 25.29
N ILE A 184 -18.46 -3.75 24.27
CA ILE A 184 -19.69 -2.96 24.14
C ILE A 184 -20.90 -3.88 24.02
N ALA A 185 -20.80 -4.95 23.23
CA ALA A 185 -21.88 -5.94 23.10
C ALA A 185 -22.21 -6.58 24.45
N SER A 186 -21.20 -7.04 25.20
CA SER A 186 -21.40 -7.60 26.54
C SER A 186 -22.00 -6.60 27.53
N ALA A 187 -21.54 -5.35 27.52
CA ALA A 187 -22.12 -4.30 28.37
C ALA A 187 -23.59 -4.00 28.02
N ALA A 188 -23.93 -4.01 26.73
CA ALA A 188 -25.31 -3.82 26.28
C ALA A 188 -26.23 -4.99 26.68
N GLU A 189 -25.73 -6.24 26.63
CA GLU A 189 -26.45 -7.40 27.17
C GLU A 189 -26.71 -7.28 28.67
N GLU A 190 -25.71 -6.89 29.45
CA GLU A 190 -25.87 -6.65 30.90
C GLU A 190 -26.88 -5.54 31.18
N GLN A 191 -26.83 -4.46 30.40
CA GLN A 191 -27.78 -3.35 30.51
C GLN A 191 -29.20 -3.77 30.12
N SER A 192 -29.36 -4.70 29.18
CA SER A 192 -30.65 -5.28 28.82
C SER A 192 -31.26 -6.07 29.98
N LEU A 193 -30.45 -6.88 30.69
CA LEU A 193 -30.88 -7.61 31.88
C LEU A 193 -31.35 -6.66 32.98
N VAL A 194 -30.56 -5.61 33.28
CA VAL A 194 -30.94 -4.59 34.28
C VAL A 194 -32.23 -3.87 33.87
N THR A 195 -32.42 -3.59 32.58
CA THR A 195 -33.63 -2.94 32.07
C THR A 195 -34.86 -3.84 32.24
N ALA A 196 -34.71 -5.16 32.04
CA ALA A 196 -35.77 -6.13 32.30
C ALA A 196 -36.18 -6.15 33.78
N ASP A 197 -35.21 -6.13 34.70
CA ASP A 197 -35.47 -6.07 36.15
C ASP A 197 -36.19 -4.76 36.54
N ILE A 198 -35.79 -3.63 35.96
CA ILE A 198 -36.47 -2.33 36.18
C ILE A 198 -37.91 -2.40 35.66
N ASN A 199 -38.16 -3.07 34.52
CA ASN A 199 -39.51 -3.21 33.98
C ASN A 199 -40.41 -3.98 34.96
N VAL A 200 -39.94 -5.11 35.47
CA VAL A 200 -40.67 -5.93 36.46
C VAL A 200 -40.96 -5.12 37.73
N ASN A 201 -39.95 -4.41 38.25
CA ASN A 201 -40.11 -3.57 39.44
C ASN A 201 -41.11 -2.43 39.21
N THR A 202 -41.10 -1.82 38.01
CA THR A 202 -42.04 -0.75 37.66
C THR A 202 -43.48 -1.26 37.59
N GLU A 203 -43.68 -2.47 37.07
CA GLU A 203 -45.00 -3.12 37.01
C GLU A 203 -45.51 -3.46 38.42
N SER A 204 -44.64 -3.97 39.30
CA SER A 204 -44.99 -4.21 40.70
C SER A 204 -45.35 -2.93 41.46
N VAL A 205 -44.62 -1.83 41.26
CA VAL A 205 -44.95 -0.53 41.87
C VAL A 205 -46.31 -0.03 41.37
N ARG A 206 -46.64 -0.24 40.10
CA ARG A 206 -47.95 0.11 39.54
C ARG A 206 -49.05 -0.69 40.22
N GLU A 207 -48.90 -2.00 40.35
CA GLU A 207 -49.87 -2.88 41.02
C GLU A 207 -50.13 -2.45 42.47
N VAL A 208 -49.08 -2.18 43.23
CA VAL A 208 -49.19 -1.67 44.61
C VAL A 208 -49.88 -0.30 44.66
N SER A 209 -49.62 0.58 43.69
CA SER A 209 -50.26 1.89 43.61
C SER A 209 -51.75 1.79 43.31
N ASP A 210 -52.14 0.88 42.41
CA ASP A 210 -53.54 0.63 42.07
C ASP A 210 -54.29 0.05 43.28
N GLN A 211 -53.68 -0.89 44.02
CA GLN A 211 -54.25 -1.43 45.25
C GLN A 211 -54.40 -0.37 46.36
N LEU A 212 -53.39 0.49 46.55
CA LEU A 212 -53.45 1.60 47.50
C LEU A 212 -54.57 2.58 47.16
N ALA A 213 -54.81 2.86 45.88
CA ALA A 213 -55.90 3.71 45.44
C ALA A 213 -57.28 3.10 45.76
N GLU A 214 -57.42 1.79 45.61
CA GLU A 214 -58.64 1.07 45.99
C GLU A 214 -58.87 1.07 47.51
N GLU A 215 -57.84 0.79 48.30
CA GLU A 215 -57.89 0.85 49.77
C GLU A 215 -58.21 2.27 50.27
N ALA A 216 -57.69 3.31 49.63
CA ALA A 216 -58.02 4.70 49.93
C ALA A 216 -59.50 5.00 49.64
N GLN A 217 -60.06 4.51 48.53
CA GLN A 217 -61.48 4.64 48.23
C GLN A 217 -62.35 3.92 49.27
N GLN A 218 -61.98 2.70 49.66
CA GLN A 218 -62.67 1.97 50.72
C GLN A 218 -62.62 2.72 52.06
N SER A 219 -61.46 3.27 52.42
CA SER A 219 -61.28 4.06 53.64
C SER A 219 -62.17 5.32 53.65
N VAL A 220 -62.29 6.03 52.52
CA VAL A 220 -63.21 7.16 52.37
C VAL A 220 -64.67 6.72 52.58
N GLN A 221 -65.05 5.56 52.02
CA GLN A 221 -66.40 5.04 52.16
C GLN A 221 -66.73 4.64 53.61
N GLN A 222 -65.77 3.99 54.29
CA GLN A 222 -65.88 3.66 55.72
C GLN A 222 -65.98 4.92 56.58
N ALA A 223 -65.17 5.94 56.32
CA ALA A 223 -65.23 7.22 57.02
C ALA A 223 -66.60 7.92 56.85
N LYS A 224 -67.20 7.88 55.64
CA LYS A 224 -68.56 8.38 55.39
C LYS A 224 -69.61 7.61 56.20
N SER A 225 -69.50 6.29 56.25
CA SER A 225 -70.41 5.45 57.04
C SER A 225 -70.28 5.75 58.53
N LEU A 226 -69.05 5.89 59.04
CA LEU A 226 -68.79 6.26 60.43
C LEU A 226 -69.36 7.64 60.78
N HIS A 227 -69.22 8.60 59.88
CA HIS A 227 -69.79 9.93 60.02
C HIS A 227 -71.32 9.89 60.10
N ALA A 228 -71.97 9.11 59.23
CA ALA A 228 -73.42 8.93 59.25
C ALA A 228 -73.90 8.29 60.58
N MET A 229 -73.22 7.24 61.05
CA MET A 229 -73.51 6.61 62.34
C MET A 229 -73.33 7.59 63.51
N ALA A 230 -72.28 8.42 63.48
CA ALA A 230 -72.07 9.44 64.51
C ALA A 230 -73.16 10.52 64.50
N GLN A 231 -73.64 10.94 63.33
CA GLN A 231 -74.76 11.87 63.19
C GLN A 231 -76.06 11.26 63.76
N GLU A 232 -76.32 9.99 63.47
CA GLU A 232 -77.49 9.26 63.96
C GLU A 232 -77.45 9.09 65.48
N LEU A 233 -76.30 8.69 66.03
CA LEU A 233 -76.10 8.60 67.49
C LEU A 233 -76.33 9.95 68.18
N ASN A 234 -75.80 11.04 67.61
CA ASN A 234 -75.98 12.39 68.15
C ASN A 234 -77.45 12.82 68.13
N LYS A 235 -78.18 12.47 67.06
CA LYS A 235 -79.63 12.71 66.96
C LYS A 235 -80.42 11.95 68.03
N GLU A 236 -80.09 10.68 68.28
CA GLU A 236 -80.72 9.90 69.34
C GLU A 236 -80.41 10.46 70.73
N ILE A 237 -79.16 10.85 71.02
CA ILE A 237 -78.80 11.51 72.30
C ILE A 237 -79.54 12.83 72.47
N SER A 238 -79.73 13.60 71.39
CA SER A 238 -80.46 14.87 71.41
C SER A 238 -81.93 14.71 71.83
N ARG A 239 -82.56 13.56 71.56
CA ARG A 239 -83.91 13.24 72.05
C ARG A 239 -84.00 13.04 73.56
N PHE A 240 -82.90 12.70 74.22
CA PHE A 240 -82.84 12.49 75.66
C PHE A 240 -82.46 13.74 76.47
N LYS A 241 -82.09 14.84 75.80
CA LYS A 241 -81.94 16.15 76.46
C LYS A 241 -83.32 16.84 76.54
N LEU A 242 -83.97 16.69 77.69
CA LEU A 242 -85.08 17.50 78.19
C LEU A 242 -84.54 18.75 78.90
#